data_AF-A0A1I1IGE2-F1
#
_entry.id   AF-A0A1I1IGE2-F1
#
_cell.length_a   1.000
_cell.length_b   1.000
_cell.length_c   1.000
_cell.angle_alpha   90.00
_cell.angle_beta   90.00
_cell.angle_gamma   90.00
#
_symmetry.space_group_name_H-M   'P 1'
#
loop_
_entity.id
_entity.type
_entity.pdbx_description
1 polymer ?
#
loop_
_entity_poly.entity_id
_entity_poly.type
_entity_poly.pdbx_seq_one_letter_code
_entity_poly.pdbx_strand_id
1 'polypeptide(L)'
;MKHFYMISVCMIAILFLNACSPNAVKTKSRVLNIPNSNQYTTLFVQGVNNNGVSTESTTAFISDHNQLSAFIKKMDKMEVEQPSGKELTDKIKDLNKKGNYIFVLSDKKTMDNKVYTIDFFSDGTVLFQKPNGKKPAANGAGEKLMYFSAEKHPKLLHEMKKRLNITF
;
A
#
# COMPACT_ATOMS: atom_id res chain seq x y z
N MET A 1 58.17 5.80 12.17
CA MET A 1 57.28 6.78 11.49
C MET A 1 56.36 6.18 10.40
N LYS A 2 56.21 4.84 10.26
CA LYS A 2 55.24 4.24 9.31
C LYS A 2 53.94 3.75 9.97
N HIS A 3 53.98 3.35 11.25
CA HIS A 3 52.80 2.82 11.96
C HIS A 3 51.85 3.91 12.49
N PHE A 4 52.33 5.14 12.68
CA PHE A 4 51.48 6.28 13.10
C PHE A 4 50.55 6.76 11.98
N TYR A 5 50.99 6.68 10.71
CA TYR A 5 50.16 7.06 9.56
C TYR A 5 48.99 6.08 9.32
N MET A 6 49.17 4.80 9.63
CA MET A 6 48.16 3.77 9.38
C MET A 6 46.98 3.85 10.36
N ILE A 7 47.22 4.27 11.60
CA ILE A 7 46.17 4.45 12.62
C ILE A 7 45.38 5.74 12.37
N SER A 8 46.03 6.78 11.84
CA SER A 8 45.39 8.06 11.53
C SER A 8 44.39 7.98 10.37
N VAL A 9 44.59 7.08 9.40
CA VAL A 9 43.67 6.91 8.27
C VAL A 9 42.40 6.14 8.68
N CYS A 10 42.49 5.22 9.66
CA CYS A 10 41.33 4.48 10.15
C CYS A 10 40.35 5.32 10.99
N MET A 11 40.82 6.34 11.74
CA MET A 11 39.90 7.20 12.49
C MET A 11 39.08 8.16 11.61
N ILE A 12 39.61 8.57 10.45
CA ILE A 12 38.90 9.51 9.56
C ILE A 12 37.78 8.80 8.78
N ALA A 13 37.89 7.48 8.55
CA ALA A 13 36.85 6.71 7.88
C ALA A 13 35.58 6.49 8.72
N ILE A 14 35.66 6.62 10.06
CA ILE A 14 34.52 6.42 10.96
C ILE A 14 33.59 7.66 11.01
N LEU A 15 34.09 8.84 10.61
CA LEU A 15 33.30 10.08 10.64
C LEU A 15 32.34 10.24 9.45
N PHE A 16 32.41 9.39 8.42
CA PHE A 16 31.54 9.48 7.24
C PHE A 16 30.30 8.57 7.27
N LEU A 17 30.06 7.83 8.36
CA LEU A 17 28.86 6.98 8.50
C LEU A 17 27.65 7.66 9.12
N ASN A 18 27.76 8.95 9.50
CA ASN A 18 26.65 9.73 10.07
C ASN A 18 26.16 10.86 9.14
N ALA A 19 26.20 10.67 7.83
CA ALA A 19 25.34 11.44 6.94
C ALA A 19 23.90 10.91 7.01
N CYS A 20 23.30 10.95 8.22
CA CYS A 20 21.86 10.96 8.36
C CYS A 20 21.37 12.27 7.74
N SER A 21 20.73 12.15 6.57
CA SER A 21 20.10 13.27 5.86
C SER A 21 19.26 14.13 6.82
N PRO A 22 19.53 15.44 6.98
CA PRO A 22 18.76 16.32 7.87
C PRO A 22 17.35 16.64 7.34
N ASN A 23 17.01 16.19 6.14
CA ASN A 23 15.79 16.60 5.43
C ASN A 23 14.68 15.55 5.40
N ALA A 24 14.77 14.50 6.23
CA ALA A 24 13.60 13.69 6.49
C ALA A 24 12.65 14.49 7.39
N VAL A 25 11.81 15.33 6.78
CA VAL A 25 10.55 15.72 7.38
C VAL A 25 9.89 14.40 7.75
N LYS A 26 9.97 14.01 9.03
CA LYS A 26 9.27 12.82 9.54
C LYS A 26 7.80 13.11 9.36
N THR A 27 7.24 12.68 8.23
CA THR A 27 5.81 12.55 8.04
C THR A 27 5.31 11.78 9.26
N LYS A 28 4.38 12.37 10.01
CA LYS A 28 3.89 11.74 11.22
C LYS A 28 3.23 10.43 10.83
N SER A 29 3.95 9.35 11.07
CA SER A 29 3.44 8.01 10.95
C SER A 29 2.26 7.82 11.91
N ARG A 30 1.29 7.02 11.49
CA ARG A 30 0.13 6.63 12.29
C ARG A 30 -0.24 5.19 12.05
N VAL A 31 -0.87 4.59 13.03
CA VAL A 31 -1.49 3.27 12.89
C VAL A 31 -2.84 3.42 12.21
N LEU A 32 -3.00 2.81 11.04
CA LEU A 32 -4.25 2.78 10.29
C LEU A 32 -5.28 1.90 10.99
N ASN A 33 -6.55 2.30 10.96
CA ASN A 33 -7.67 1.43 11.27
C ASN A 33 -8.57 1.31 10.04
N ILE A 34 -8.82 0.09 9.58
CA ILE A 34 -9.78 -0.15 8.50
C ILE A 34 -11.20 0.09 9.05
N PRO A 35 -11.94 1.09 8.54
CA PRO A 35 -13.26 1.43 9.06
C PRO A 35 -14.28 0.34 8.72
N ASN A 36 -15.30 0.16 9.56
CA ASN A 36 -16.41 -0.77 9.29
C ASN A 36 -15.95 -2.20 8.92
N SER A 37 -14.83 -2.65 9.48
CA SER A 37 -14.18 -3.93 9.14
C SER A 37 -15.10 -5.14 9.21
N ASN A 38 -16.11 -5.11 10.09
CA ASN A 38 -17.12 -6.16 10.26
C ASN A 38 -18.31 -6.07 9.29
N GLN A 39 -18.41 -5.01 8.48
CA GLN A 39 -19.53 -4.81 7.53
C GLN A 39 -19.17 -5.21 6.10
N TYR A 40 -17.90 -5.41 5.80
CA TYR A 40 -17.48 -5.89 4.50
C TYR A 40 -17.88 -7.36 4.33
N THR A 41 -18.46 -7.68 3.18
CA THR A 41 -18.93 -9.03 2.82
C THR A 41 -18.28 -9.54 1.54
N THR A 42 -17.61 -8.65 0.80
CA THR A 42 -16.99 -8.94 -0.48
C THR A 42 -15.60 -8.31 -0.56
N LEU A 43 -14.65 -9.05 -1.10
CA LEU A 43 -13.36 -8.55 -1.56
C LEU A 43 -13.27 -8.77 -3.07
N PHE A 44 -13.18 -7.68 -3.82
CA PHE A 44 -12.82 -7.71 -5.22
C PHE A 44 -11.32 -7.54 -5.37
N VAL A 45 -10.69 -8.36 -6.19
CA VAL A 45 -9.26 -8.29 -6.48
C VAL A 45 -9.08 -8.13 -7.98
N GLN A 46 -8.22 -7.21 -8.36
CA GLN A 46 -7.92 -6.88 -9.74
C GLN A 46 -6.41 -6.79 -9.93
N GLY A 47 -5.88 -7.59 -10.85
CA GLY A 47 -4.57 -7.39 -11.45
C GLY A 47 -4.69 -6.86 -12.87
N VAL A 48 -3.57 -6.84 -13.59
CA VAL A 48 -3.51 -6.49 -15.02
C VAL A 48 -2.69 -7.51 -15.79
N ASN A 49 -3.04 -7.71 -17.06
CA ASN A 49 -2.29 -8.56 -17.98
C ASN A 49 -1.00 -7.86 -18.49
N ASN A 50 -0.29 -8.48 -19.43
CA ASN A 50 0.93 -7.94 -20.02
C ASN A 50 0.73 -6.59 -20.74
N ASN A 51 -0.51 -6.26 -21.12
CA ASN A 51 -0.88 -5.01 -21.79
C ASN A 51 -1.36 -3.94 -20.80
N GLY A 52 -1.30 -4.20 -19.49
CA GLY A 52 -1.80 -3.29 -18.46
C GLY A 52 -3.33 -3.22 -18.37
N VAL A 53 -4.03 -4.22 -18.93
CA VAL A 53 -5.51 -4.27 -18.97
C VAL A 53 -6.03 -5.28 -17.96
N SER A 54 -7.06 -4.86 -17.20
CA SER A 54 -7.84 -5.75 -16.34
C SER A 54 -8.91 -6.48 -17.15
N THR A 55 -9.03 -7.78 -16.94
CA THR A 55 -9.99 -8.67 -17.62
C THR A 55 -10.62 -9.62 -16.60
N GLU A 56 -11.62 -10.39 -17.01
CA GLU A 56 -12.19 -11.47 -16.17
C GLU A 56 -11.11 -12.44 -15.69
N SER A 57 -10.11 -12.76 -16.52
CA SER A 57 -9.01 -13.66 -16.15
C SER A 57 -8.01 -13.07 -15.14
N THR A 58 -8.05 -11.76 -14.92
CA THR A 58 -7.18 -11.05 -13.97
C THR A 58 -7.98 -10.40 -12.85
N THR A 59 -9.19 -10.90 -12.59
CA THR A 59 -10.06 -10.42 -11.52
C THR A 59 -10.67 -11.58 -10.73
N ALA A 60 -11.01 -11.32 -9.47
CA ALA A 60 -11.71 -12.28 -8.63
C ALA A 60 -12.64 -11.57 -7.64
N PHE A 61 -13.73 -12.24 -7.29
CA PHE A 61 -14.60 -11.85 -6.18
C PHE A 61 -14.54 -12.93 -5.11
N ILE A 62 -14.26 -12.51 -3.88
CA ILE A 62 -14.16 -13.37 -2.71
C ILE A 62 -15.24 -12.94 -1.72
N SER A 63 -16.12 -13.87 -1.37
CA SER A 63 -17.18 -13.67 -0.37
C SER A 63 -17.07 -14.63 0.82
N ASP A 64 -16.01 -15.45 0.85
CA ASP A 64 -15.72 -16.30 2.00
C ASP A 64 -15.34 -15.44 3.20
N HIS A 65 -16.14 -15.54 4.27
CA HIS A 65 -15.98 -14.72 5.47
C HIS A 65 -14.62 -14.92 6.15
N ASN A 66 -14.09 -16.14 6.15
CA ASN A 66 -12.82 -16.44 6.82
C ASN A 66 -11.65 -15.82 6.05
N GLN A 67 -11.64 -15.94 4.72
CA GLN A 67 -10.66 -15.30 3.85
C GLN A 67 -10.72 -13.77 3.97
N LEU A 68 -11.92 -13.20 3.94
CA LEU A 68 -12.13 -11.76 4.06
C LEU A 68 -11.67 -11.21 5.42
N SER A 69 -12.13 -11.82 6.51
CA SER A 69 -11.75 -11.44 7.86
C SER A 69 -10.23 -11.51 8.05
N ALA A 70 -9.60 -12.54 7.51
CA ALA A 70 -8.19 -12.77 7.70
C ALA A 70 -7.31 -11.90 6.78
N PHE A 71 -7.82 -11.47 5.63
CA PHE A 71 -7.24 -10.38 4.84
C PHE A 71 -7.32 -9.04 5.59
N ILE A 72 -8.51 -8.66 6.07
CA ILE A 72 -8.72 -7.41 6.81
C ILE A 72 -7.80 -7.36 8.04
N LYS A 73 -7.73 -8.42 8.84
CA LYS A 73 -6.83 -8.50 10.01
C LYS A 73 -5.35 -8.30 9.67
N LYS A 74 -4.90 -8.74 8.49
CA LYS A 74 -3.51 -8.58 8.04
C LYS A 74 -3.22 -7.14 7.61
N MET A 75 -4.22 -6.47 7.05
CA MET A 75 -4.09 -5.09 6.54
C MET A 75 -4.38 -4.03 7.61
N ASP A 76 -5.23 -4.36 8.59
CA ASP A 76 -5.56 -3.48 9.70
C ASP A 76 -4.35 -3.24 10.60
N LYS A 77 -4.34 -2.10 11.30
CA LYS A 77 -3.24 -1.69 12.18
C LYS A 77 -1.88 -1.53 11.50
N MET A 78 -1.84 -1.48 10.16
CA MET A 78 -0.61 -1.16 9.45
C MET A 78 -0.16 0.26 9.78
N GLU A 79 1.14 0.43 9.96
CA GLU A 79 1.76 1.73 10.11
C GLU A 79 1.80 2.45 8.75
N VAL A 80 1.31 3.68 8.70
CA VAL A 80 1.11 4.41 7.45
C VAL A 80 1.49 5.88 7.57
N GLU A 81 1.89 6.45 6.44
CA GLU A 81 2.26 7.84 6.26
C GLU A 81 1.39 8.49 5.17
N GLN A 82 1.18 9.80 5.30
CA GLN A 82 0.51 10.56 4.26
C GLN A 82 1.52 10.90 3.16
N PRO A 83 1.30 10.45 1.91
CA PRO A 83 2.21 10.77 0.83
C PRO A 83 2.14 12.24 0.47
N SER A 84 3.24 12.79 -0.02
CA SER A 84 3.21 14.06 -0.73
C SER A 84 2.39 13.94 -2.02
N GLY A 85 1.86 15.06 -2.53
CA GLY A 85 1.11 15.05 -3.79
C GLY A 85 1.91 14.53 -4.98
N LYS A 86 3.25 14.76 -4.99
CA LYS A 86 4.15 14.24 -6.03
C LYS A 86 4.31 12.73 -5.93
N GLU A 87 4.62 12.21 -4.75
CA GLU A 87 4.77 10.76 -4.54
C GLU A 87 3.49 10.01 -4.89
N LEU A 88 2.34 10.55 -4.47
CA LEU A 88 1.04 9.99 -4.82
C LEU A 88 0.83 9.95 -6.33
N THR A 89 1.07 11.07 -7.01
CA THR A 89 0.91 11.18 -8.47
C THR A 89 1.81 10.22 -9.22
N ASP A 90 3.08 10.12 -8.82
CA ASP A 90 4.05 9.25 -9.47
C ASP A 90 3.69 7.78 -9.24
N LYS A 91 3.21 7.42 -8.04
CA LYS A 91 2.79 6.05 -7.72
C LYS A 91 1.49 5.64 -8.41
N ILE A 92 0.50 6.53 -8.57
CA ILE A 92 -0.76 6.24 -9.26
C ILE A 92 -0.53 5.87 -10.74
N LYS A 93 0.46 6.48 -11.40
CA LYS A 93 0.83 6.13 -12.79
C LYS A 93 1.27 4.67 -12.93
N ASP A 94 1.73 4.07 -11.84
CA ASP A 94 2.19 2.70 -11.84
C ASP A 94 1.05 1.69 -11.70
N LEU A 95 -0.17 2.08 -11.33
CA LEU A 95 -1.27 1.12 -11.05
C LEU A 95 -1.53 0.11 -12.17
N ASN A 96 -1.37 0.52 -13.44
CA ASN A 96 -1.58 -0.34 -14.60
C ASN A 96 -0.34 -1.16 -15.00
N LYS A 97 0.74 -1.15 -14.19
CA LYS A 97 1.91 -2.00 -14.41
C LYS A 97 1.65 -3.40 -13.86
N LYS A 98 2.06 -4.41 -14.64
CA LYS A 98 2.00 -5.81 -14.21
C LYS A 98 2.73 -6.01 -12.88
N GLY A 99 2.12 -6.80 -11.99
CA GLY A 99 2.61 -7.02 -10.64
C GLY A 99 1.99 -6.09 -9.60
N ASN A 100 1.24 -5.06 -10.03
CA ASN A 100 0.43 -4.24 -9.16
C ASN A 100 -1.01 -4.76 -9.12
N TYR A 101 -1.66 -4.65 -7.96
CA TYR A 101 -3.00 -5.18 -7.74
C TYR A 101 -3.84 -4.19 -6.95
N ILE A 102 -5.14 -4.17 -7.26
CA ILE A 102 -6.15 -3.40 -6.55
C ILE A 102 -7.01 -4.39 -5.78
N PHE A 103 -7.13 -4.18 -4.48
CA PHE A 103 -8.00 -4.93 -3.58
C PHE A 103 -9.09 -3.99 -3.06
N VAL A 104 -10.34 -4.39 -3.21
CA VAL A 104 -11.49 -3.54 -2.90
C VAL A 104 -12.42 -4.29 -1.95
N LEU A 105 -12.46 -3.84 -0.70
CA LEU A 105 -13.44 -4.32 0.28
C LEU A 105 -14.78 -3.62 0.05
N SER A 106 -15.87 -4.37 0.05
CA SER A 106 -17.21 -3.79 0.03
C SER A 106 -18.23 -4.57 0.83
N ASP A 107 -19.27 -3.87 1.28
CA ASP A 107 -20.43 -4.47 1.91
C ASP A 107 -21.36 -5.17 0.91
N LYS A 108 -21.16 -4.96 -0.40
CA LYS A 108 -21.93 -5.60 -1.48
C LYS A 108 -21.07 -5.87 -2.72
N LYS A 109 -21.43 -6.88 -3.50
CA LYS A 109 -20.76 -7.21 -4.78
C LYS A 109 -20.85 -6.09 -5.83
N THR A 110 -21.89 -5.25 -5.76
CA THR A 110 -22.12 -4.10 -6.64
C THR A 110 -21.13 -2.94 -6.43
N MET A 111 -20.42 -2.92 -5.29
CA MET A 111 -19.40 -1.91 -4.97
C MET A 111 -19.95 -0.46 -4.97
N ASP A 112 -21.24 -0.26 -4.70
CA ASP A 112 -21.95 1.01 -4.85
C ASP A 112 -22.23 1.74 -3.52
N ASN A 113 -21.84 1.16 -2.38
CA ASN A 113 -22.11 1.71 -1.06
C ASN A 113 -20.84 1.94 -0.22
N LYS A 114 -20.41 0.94 0.57
CA LYS A 114 -19.17 1.04 1.36
C LYS A 114 -18.08 0.35 0.58
N VAL A 115 -17.06 1.11 0.21
CA VAL A 115 -15.92 0.62 -0.58
C VAL A 115 -14.64 1.05 0.10
N TYR A 116 -13.65 0.17 0.24
CA TYR A 116 -12.33 0.54 0.74
C TYR A 116 -11.26 -0.07 -0.15
N THR A 117 -10.47 0.79 -0.78
CA THR A 117 -9.49 0.38 -1.79
C THR A 117 -8.11 0.31 -1.17
N ILE A 118 -7.42 -0.79 -1.46
CA ILE A 118 -6.07 -1.09 -1.02
C ILE A 118 -5.28 -1.49 -2.26
N ASP A 119 -4.34 -0.66 -2.69
CA ASP A 119 -3.49 -0.97 -3.83
C ASP A 119 -2.16 -1.53 -3.35
N PHE A 120 -1.73 -2.63 -3.96
CA PHE A 120 -0.44 -3.24 -3.75
C PHE A 120 0.45 -2.94 -4.95
N PHE A 121 1.58 -2.30 -4.69
CA PHE A 121 2.61 -2.07 -5.69
C PHE A 121 3.66 -3.19 -5.64
N SER A 122 4.22 -3.51 -6.78
CA SER A 122 5.24 -4.55 -6.97
C SER A 122 6.52 -4.33 -6.16
N ASP A 123 6.80 -3.08 -5.78
CA ASP A 123 7.90 -2.75 -4.88
C ASP A 123 7.57 -2.95 -3.39
N GLY A 124 6.36 -3.40 -3.07
CA GLY A 124 5.90 -3.67 -1.71
C GLY A 124 5.24 -2.49 -1.01
N THR A 125 5.13 -1.32 -1.64
CA THR A 125 4.29 -0.23 -1.09
C THR A 125 2.83 -0.66 -1.10
N VAL A 126 2.09 -0.32 -0.04
CA VAL A 126 0.63 -0.47 0.02
C VAL A 126 0.00 0.92 0.10
N LEU A 127 -0.96 1.21 -0.78
CA LEU A 127 -1.76 2.44 -0.72
C LEU A 127 -3.16 2.12 -0.19
N PHE A 128 -3.55 2.83 0.86
CA PHE A 128 -4.88 2.75 1.45
C PHE A 128 -5.68 3.98 1.05
N GLN A 129 -6.87 3.77 0.49
CA GLN A 129 -7.79 4.84 0.12
C GLN A 129 -9.06 4.72 0.98
N LYS A 130 -9.36 5.77 1.76
CA LYS A 130 -10.56 5.78 2.61
C LYS A 130 -11.86 5.60 1.82
N PRO A 131 -12.94 5.13 2.47
CA PRO A 131 -14.19 4.87 1.79
C PRO A 131 -14.83 6.14 1.25
N ASN A 132 -15.13 6.13 -0.06
CA ASN A 132 -16.06 7.08 -0.64
C ASN A 132 -17.49 6.60 -0.35
N GLY A 133 -17.95 6.77 0.88
CA GLY A 133 -19.36 6.53 1.23
C GLY A 133 -20.33 7.59 0.66
N LYS A 134 -19.81 8.68 0.08
CA LYS A 134 -20.57 9.72 -0.65
C LYS A 134 -19.68 10.30 -1.76
N LYS A 135 -20.27 10.67 -2.90
CA LYS A 135 -19.60 11.39 -4.00
C LYS A 135 -18.75 12.53 -3.42
N PRO A 136 -17.52 12.75 -3.92
CA PRO A 136 -16.78 13.97 -3.60
C PRO A 136 -17.69 15.17 -3.86
N ALA A 137 -17.80 16.09 -2.90
CA ALA A 137 -18.49 17.36 -3.15
C ALA A 137 -17.83 18.02 -4.37
N ALA A 138 -18.64 18.63 -5.25
CA ALA A 138 -18.21 19.26 -6.51
C ALA A 138 -17.16 20.38 -6.33
N ASN A 139 -16.84 20.70 -5.07
CA ASN A 139 -16.01 21.79 -4.60
C ASN A 139 -14.55 21.37 -4.34
N GLY A 140 -14.14 20.15 -4.71
CA GLY A 140 -12.76 19.68 -4.55
C GLY A 140 -12.31 19.39 -3.10
N ALA A 141 -13.11 19.75 -2.09
CA ALA A 141 -12.81 19.58 -0.66
C ALA A 141 -13.09 18.15 -0.10
N GLY A 142 -13.18 17.16 -0.98
CA GLY A 142 -13.27 15.75 -0.61
C GLY A 142 -11.89 15.11 -0.74
N GLU A 143 -10.91 15.56 0.04
CA GLU A 143 -9.61 14.89 0.07
C GLU A 143 -9.83 13.43 0.50
N LYS A 144 -9.76 12.53 -0.49
CA LYS A 144 -9.60 11.10 -0.25
C LYS A 144 -8.33 10.98 0.60
N LEU A 145 -8.49 10.74 1.90
CA LEU A 145 -7.35 10.47 2.74
C LEU A 145 -6.70 9.18 2.23
N MET A 146 -5.55 9.36 1.59
CA MET A 146 -4.72 8.32 1.02
C MET A 146 -3.48 8.17 1.89
N TYR A 147 -3.11 6.94 2.22
CA TYR A 147 -1.92 6.65 3.01
C TYR A 147 -1.08 5.57 2.35
N PHE A 148 0.23 5.75 2.34
CA PHE A 148 1.16 4.67 2.04
C PHE A 148 1.53 3.94 3.31
N SER A 149 1.79 2.65 3.21
CA SER A 149 2.54 1.92 4.25
C SER A 149 3.85 2.66 4.55
N ALA A 150 4.16 2.83 5.82
CA ALA A 150 5.40 3.50 6.25
C ALA A 150 6.63 2.71 5.79
N GLU A 151 6.51 1.39 5.72
CA GLU A 151 7.54 0.49 5.19
C GLU A 151 7.08 -0.23 3.91
N LYS A 152 8.04 -0.78 3.17
CA LYS A 152 7.76 -1.66 2.02
C LYS A 152 7.59 -3.09 2.51
N HIS A 153 6.56 -3.77 2.01
CA HIS A 153 6.22 -5.15 2.35
C HIS A 153 6.27 -6.06 1.11
N PRO A 154 7.47 -6.35 0.56
CA PRO A 154 7.61 -7.02 -0.75
C PRO A 154 7.00 -8.43 -0.82
N LYS A 155 6.82 -9.11 0.32
CA LYS A 155 6.24 -10.46 0.39
C LYS A 155 4.73 -10.46 0.62
N LEU A 156 4.16 -9.33 1.07
CA LEU A 156 2.79 -9.27 1.56
C LEU A 156 1.77 -9.60 0.46
N LEU A 157 1.95 -9.04 -0.74
CA LEU A 157 1.08 -9.34 -1.87
C LEU A 157 1.08 -10.83 -2.21
N HIS A 158 2.27 -11.46 -2.23
CA HIS A 158 2.38 -12.90 -2.49
C HIS A 158 1.68 -13.74 -1.41
N GLU A 159 1.87 -13.39 -0.13
CA GLU A 159 1.17 -14.02 1.01
C GLU A 159 -0.36 -13.92 0.85
N MET A 160 -0.87 -12.73 0.51
CA MET A 160 -2.31 -12.49 0.34
C MET A 160 -2.86 -13.25 -0.85
N LYS A 161 -2.19 -13.23 -2.01
CA LYS A 161 -2.60 -14.00 -3.18
C LYS A 161 -2.67 -15.49 -2.89
N LYS A 162 -1.63 -16.06 -2.27
CA LYS A 162 -1.62 -17.49 -1.89
C LYS A 162 -2.79 -17.83 -0.98
N ARG A 163 -3.05 -17.00 0.03
CA ARG A 163 -4.14 -17.23 0.97
C ARG A 163 -5.53 -17.16 0.34
N LEU A 164 -5.71 -16.27 -0.61
CA LEU A 164 -6.96 -16.04 -1.34
C LEU A 164 -7.08 -16.93 -2.59
N ASN A 165 -6.12 -17.84 -2.81
CA ASN A 165 -6.03 -18.70 -3.98
C ASN A 165 -6.06 -17.94 -5.33
N ILE A 166 -5.37 -16.81 -5.40
CA ILE A 166 -5.25 -15.96 -6.59
C ILE A 166 -4.00 -16.35 -7.37
N THR A 167 -4.18 -16.84 -8.58
CA THR A 167 -3.10 -17.39 -9.43
C THR A 167 -2.62 -16.44 -10.53
N PHE A 168 -3.46 -15.49 -10.95
CA PHE A 168 -3.14 -14.48 -11.97
C PHE A 168 -2.25 -13.37 -11.44
#